data_AF-A0A5J4PCN0-F1
#
_entry.id   AF-A0A5J4PCN0-F1
#
_cell.length_a   1.000
_cell.length_b   1.000
_cell.length_c   1.000
_cell.angle_alpha   90.00
_cell.angle_beta   90.00
_cell.angle_gamma   90.00
#
_symmetry.space_group_name_H-M   'P 1'
#
loop_
_entity.id
_entity.type
_entity.pdbx_description
1 polymer ?
#
loop_
_entity_poly.entity_id
_entity_poly.type
_entity_poly.pdbx_seq_one_letter_code
_entity_poly.pdbx_strand_id
1 'polypeptide(L)' 'MKRITFFILLCSGISFGLKATPYNIAPQAKATASSEFSDAYRSANVCDGIIGIADRGEWASKSTVNGWGGIDYPY' A
#
# COMPACT_ATOMS: atom_id res chain seq x y z
N MET A 1 -2.39 36.52 -11.91
CA MET A 1 -1.62 36.37 -10.65
C MET A 1 -2.52 36.32 -9.41
N LYS A 2 -3.32 37.35 -9.10
CA LYS A 2 -4.17 37.39 -7.88
C LYS A 2 -5.15 36.21 -7.69
N ARG A 3 -5.77 35.71 -8.77
CA ARG A 3 -6.65 34.52 -8.74
C ARG A 3 -5.89 33.24 -8.35
N ILE A 4 -4.69 33.05 -8.89
CA ILE A 4 -3.84 31.88 -8.59
C ILE A 4 -3.36 31.93 -7.14
N THR A 5 -2.97 33.11 -6.66
CA THR A 5 -2.58 33.32 -5.26
C THR A 5 -3.71 33.00 -4.28
N PHE A 6 -4.95 33.35 -4.61
CA PHE A 6 -6.13 33.00 -3.80
C PHE A 6 -6.37 31.50 -3.72
N PHE A 7 -6.27 30.78 -4.85
CA PHE A 7 -6.41 29.32 -4.87
C PHE A 7 -5.30 28.61 -4.08
N ILE A 8 -4.06 29.11 -4.14
CA ILE A 8 -2.95 28.54 -3.36
C ILE A 8 -3.19 28.71 -1.86
N LEU A 9 -3.60 29.91 -1.41
CA LEU A 9 -3.91 30.16 0.00
C LEU A 9 -5.08 29.30 0.51
N LEU A 10 -6.09 29.07 -0.33
CA LEU A 10 -7.22 28.19 -0.02
C LEU A 10 -6.76 26.73 0.14
N CYS A 11 -5.96 26.21 -0.81
CA CYS A 11 -5.43 24.84 -0.74
C CYS A 11 -4.48 24.63 0.44
N SER A 12 -3.61 25.61 0.74
CA SER A 12 -2.72 25.55 1.90
C SER A 12 -3.50 25.57 3.21
N GLY A 13 -4.54 26.39 3.34
CA GLY A 13 -5.39 26.46 4.54
C GLY A 13 -6.12 25.15 4.86
N ILE A 14 -6.59 24.44 3.84
CA ILE A 14 -7.29 23.14 3.99
C ILE A 14 -6.32 22.02 4.43
N SER A 15 -5.04 22.14 4.09
CA SER A 15 -4.04 21.09 4.31
C SER A 15 -3.53 21.01 5.77
N PHE A 16 -3.64 22.09 6.56
CA PHE A 16 -3.09 22.16 7.92
C PHE A 16 -3.77 21.23 8.95
N GLY A 17 -4.92 20.63 8.63
CA GLY A 17 -5.67 19.75 9.53
C GLY A 17 -5.78 18.29 9.08
N LEU A 18 -5.27 17.93 7.89
CA LEU A 18 -5.43 16.58 7.35
C LEU A 18 -4.40 15.64 8.01
N LYS A 19 -4.90 14.68 8.78
CA LYS A 19 -4.11 13.58 9.34
C LYS A 19 -4.29 12.35 8.45
N ALA A 20 -3.19 11.65 8.15
CA ALA A 20 -3.29 10.33 7.57
C ALA A 20 -4.02 9.42 8.56
N THR A 21 -5.08 8.77 8.10
CA THR A 21 -5.71 7.67 8.81
C THR A 21 -4.89 6.40 8.56
N PRO A 22 -5.21 5.26 9.22
CA PRO A 22 -4.54 3.99 8.93
C PRO A 22 -4.77 3.47 7.50
N TYR A 23 -5.61 4.14 6.71
CA TYR A 23 -5.90 3.76 5.33
C TYR A 23 -4.76 4.12 4.38
N ASN A 24 -4.64 3.33 3.31
CA ASN A 24 -3.68 3.58 2.24
C ASN A 24 -3.95 4.95 1.58
N ILE A 25 -2.92 5.80 1.54
CA ILE A 25 -2.98 7.15 0.95
C ILE A 25 -2.85 7.16 -0.59
N ALA A 26 -2.54 6.00 -1.19
CA ALA A 26 -2.39 5.80 -2.63
C ALA A 26 -3.03 4.46 -3.09
N PRO A 27 -4.35 4.29 -2.96
CA PRO A 27 -5.04 3.04 -3.32
C PRO A 27 -5.01 2.75 -4.83
N GLN A 28 -4.68 3.75 -5.66
CA GLN A 28 -4.55 3.59 -7.11
C GLN A 28 -3.09 3.34 -7.55
N ALA A 29 -2.13 3.27 -6.62
CA ALA A 29 -0.76 2.96 -6.95
C ALA A 29 -0.61 1.52 -7.44
N LYS A 30 0.31 1.30 -8.40
CA LYS A 30 0.68 -0.05 -8.82
C LYS A 30 1.73 -0.62 -7.87
N ALA A 31 1.36 -1.63 -7.10
CA ALA A 31 2.29 -2.40 -6.27
C ALA A 31 2.97 -3.50 -7.10
N THR A 32 4.27 -3.69 -6.88
CA THR A 32 5.07 -4.78 -7.45
C THR A 32 5.81 -5.51 -6.33
N ALA A 33 5.99 -6.82 -6.48
CA ALA A 33 6.77 -7.64 -5.56
C ALA A 33 7.74 -8.52 -6.36
N SER A 34 8.82 -8.97 -5.70
CA SER A 34 9.75 -9.97 -6.28
C SER A 34 9.05 -11.30 -6.56
N SER A 35 8.05 -11.64 -5.74
CA SER A 35 7.18 -12.79 -5.99
C SER A 35 5.81 -12.65 -5.33
N GLU A 36 4.90 -13.53 -5.75
CA GLU A 36 3.54 -13.66 -5.24
C GLU A 36 3.26 -15.15 -4.99
N PHE A 37 2.78 -15.51 -3.80
CA PHE A 37 2.53 -16.91 -3.43
C PHE A 37 1.56 -17.60 -4.39
N SER A 38 0.46 -16.91 -4.71
CA SER A 38 -0.54 -17.33 -5.70
C SER A 38 -1.38 -16.14 -6.16
N ASP A 39 -2.33 -16.37 -7.07
CA ASP A 39 -3.29 -15.34 -7.50
C ASP A 39 -4.18 -14.80 -6.37
N ALA A 40 -4.32 -15.52 -5.26
CA ALA A 40 -5.05 -15.03 -4.09
C ALA A 40 -4.23 -14.04 -3.25
N TYR A 41 -2.90 -14.02 -3.40
CA TYR A 41 -1.96 -13.25 -2.57
C TYR A 41 -1.07 -12.31 -3.40
N ARG A 42 -1.68 -11.61 -4.35
CA ARG A 42 -0.98 -10.76 -5.33
C ARG A 42 -0.54 -9.45 -4.72
N SER A 43 0.49 -8.82 -5.28
CA SER A 43 1.00 -7.53 -4.81
C SER A 43 -0.08 -6.45 -4.84
N ALA A 44 -1.02 -6.52 -5.79
CA ALA A 44 -2.12 -5.56 -5.91
C ALA A 44 -3.04 -5.53 -4.67
N ASN A 45 -3.11 -6.61 -3.91
CA ASN A 45 -3.97 -6.72 -2.73
C ASN A 45 -3.60 -5.69 -1.64
N VAL A 46 -2.32 -5.29 -1.53
CA VAL A 46 -1.90 -4.27 -0.54
C VAL A 46 -2.56 -2.89 -0.76
N CYS A 47 -3.17 -2.67 -1.93
CA CYS A 47 -3.87 -1.45 -2.30
C CYS A 47 -5.40 -1.60 -2.37
N ASP A 48 -5.96 -2.78 -2.10
CA ASP A 48 -7.39 -3.05 -2.30
C ASP A 48 -8.32 -2.49 -1.20
N GLY A 49 -7.74 -2.06 -0.07
CA GLY A 49 -8.45 -1.48 1.07
C GLY A 49 -9.03 -2.51 2.04
N ILE A 50 -8.77 -3.80 1.85
CA ILE A 50 -9.15 -4.88 2.75
C ILE A 50 -8.05 -5.04 3.82
N ILE A 51 -8.38 -4.75 5.07
CA ILE A 51 -7.42 -4.75 6.18
C ILE A 51 -7.99 -5.58 7.34
N GLY A 52 -7.18 -6.47 7.91
CA GLY A 52 -7.52 -7.21 9.11
C GLY A 52 -8.53 -8.35 8.91
N ILE A 53 -8.69 -8.83 7.68
CA ILE A 53 -9.51 -9.99 7.35
C ILE A 53 -8.59 -11.12 6.90
N ALA A 54 -8.51 -12.18 7.70
CA ALA A 54 -7.69 -13.34 7.37
C ALA A 54 -8.05 -13.91 5.99
N ASP A 55 -7.02 -14.29 5.24
CA ASP A 55 -7.11 -14.89 3.90
C ASP A 55 -7.78 -14.00 2.85
N ARG A 56 -7.88 -12.68 3.08
CA ARG A 56 -8.43 -11.71 2.13
C ARG A 56 -7.65 -10.39 2.12
N GLY A 57 -7.21 -9.97 0.94
CA GLY A 57 -6.49 -8.70 0.74
C GLY A 57 -5.03 -8.73 1.19
N GLU A 58 -4.52 -9.91 1.54
CA GLU A 58 -3.14 -10.09 1.94
C GLU A 58 -2.24 -10.26 0.71
N TRP A 59 -1.00 -9.81 0.82
CA TRP A 59 0.08 -10.23 -0.07
C TRP A 59 0.98 -11.21 0.68
N ALA A 60 1.45 -12.24 -0.03
CA ALA A 60 2.41 -13.20 0.47
C ALA A 60 3.45 -13.52 -0.62
N SER A 61 4.70 -13.67 -0.20
CA SER A 61 5.80 -14.06 -1.08
C SER A 61 5.84 -15.58 -1.31
N LYS A 62 6.60 -16.02 -2.32
CA LYS A 62 6.94 -17.44 -2.51
C LYS A 62 8.05 -17.96 -1.59
N SER A 63 8.49 -17.17 -0.59
CA SER A 63 9.56 -17.58 0.32
C SER A 63 9.21 -18.89 1.04
N THR A 64 10.22 -19.71 1.26
CA THR A 64 10.12 -20.93 2.06
C THR A 64 11.08 -20.91 3.22
N VAL A 65 10.74 -21.62 4.31
CA VAL A 65 11.64 -21.83 5.44
C VAL A 65 12.31 -23.18 5.28
N ASN A 66 13.64 -23.21 5.33
CA ASN A 66 14.41 -24.46 5.27
C ASN A 66 14.42 -25.20 6.62
N GLY A 67 14.94 -26.43 6.64
CA GLY A 67 14.91 -27.30 7.82
C GLY A 67 15.62 -26.77 9.08
N TRP A 68 16.44 -25.73 8.96
CA TRP A 68 17.15 -25.09 10.08
C TRP A 68 16.66 -23.67 10.37
N GLY A 69 15.52 -23.27 9.79
CA GLY A 69 14.87 -21.98 10.06
C GLY A 69 15.36 -20.81 9.20
N GLY A 70 16.19 -21.05 8.18
CA GLY A 70 16.56 -20.02 7.20
C GLY A 70 15.42 -19.71 6.24
N ILE A 71 15.23 -18.44 5.90
CA ILE A 71 14.23 -17.98 4.93
C ILE A 71 14.90 -17.84 3.56
N ASP A 72 14.40 -18.56 2.57
CA ASP A 72 14.79 -18.40 1.17
C ASP A 72 13.98 -17.27 0.55
N TYR A 73 14.59 -16.09 0.42
CA TYR A 73 13.92 -14.91 -0.14
C TYR A 73 13.86 -14.98 -1.67
N PRO A 74 12.69 -14.68 -2.28
CA PRO A 74 12.54 -14.53 -3.71
C PRO A 74 13.18 -13.21 -4.17
N TYR A 75 14.02 -13.32 -5.20
CA TYR A 75 14.74 -12.22 -5.84
C TYR A 75 13.83 -11.30 -6.66
#